data_AF-X1MHT3-F1
#
_entry.id   AF-X1MHT3-F1
#
_cell.length_a   1.000
_cell.length_b   1.000
_cell.length_c   1.000
_cell.angle_alpha   90.00
_cell.angle_beta   90.00
_cell.angle_gamma   90.00
#
_symmetry.space_group_name_H-M   'P 1'
#
loop_
_entity.id
_entity.type
_entity.pdbx_description
1 polymer ?
#
loop_
_entity_poly.entity_id
_entity_poly.type
_entity_poly.pdbx_seq_one_letter_code
_entity_poly.pdbx_strand_id
1 'polypeptide(L)'
;MKYYPSLEEKFSTVILKNTFYFQNLEFEEYYEGHITAIAQNIFLLKNRIEEKGLKESVLLEHVTEIEDGLDAVLTITGFSKESLQRLVTFIRFSNDVALSKLVNKEAWPSEEFKSEWTLDKIKSLIKTNRKFSEGILNLFFRGSTVPVIKQVLPLFEFKKLDINKFSFSIESLIDTIIRYKTKGSYKAAKGGNPEVTIEQILSFHKLTFERGKFRIPEAGNIPRTMDFIVPNKISPRLPYALHVMEISCFVFPLQSCVSPFLSSYEVTGFFFSPILVGFGG
;
A
#
# COMPACT_ATOMS: atom_id res chain seq x y z
N MET A 1 -9.01 2.40 57.53
CA MET A 1 -8.15 3.29 56.72
C MET A 1 -7.83 2.57 55.42
N LYS A 2 -8.16 3.14 54.25
CA LYS A 2 -7.71 2.59 52.96
C LYS A 2 -6.26 3.03 52.73
N TYR A 3 -5.34 2.07 52.70
CA TYR A 3 -3.94 2.32 52.36
C TYR A 3 -3.86 2.62 50.87
N TYR A 4 -3.55 3.86 50.52
CA TYR A 4 -3.31 4.23 49.13
C TYR A 4 -1.84 3.97 48.81
N PRO A 5 -1.54 3.27 47.71
CA PRO A 5 -0.17 2.98 47.34
C PRO A 5 0.60 4.29 47.09
N SER A 6 1.87 4.28 47.48
CA SER A 6 2.80 5.39 47.23
C SER A 6 3.01 5.60 45.73
N LEU A 7 3.57 6.75 45.35
CA LEU A 7 3.87 7.03 43.94
C LEU A 7 4.85 5.99 43.36
N GLU A 8 5.83 5.56 44.17
CA GLU A 8 6.82 4.55 43.82
C GLU A 8 6.19 3.16 43.65
N GLU A 9 5.25 2.77 44.52
CA GLU A 9 4.52 1.51 44.40
C GLU A 9 3.65 1.48 43.13
N LYS A 10 3.06 2.64 42.75
CA LYS A 10 2.30 2.78 41.50
C LYS A 10 3.21 2.63 40.28
N PHE A 11 4.36 3.32 40.24
CA PHE A 11 5.31 3.18 39.12
C PHE A 11 5.88 1.77 39.02
N SER A 12 6.30 1.18 40.14
CA SER A 12 6.77 -0.21 40.18
C SER A 12 5.70 -1.19 39.71
N THR A 13 4.44 -0.98 40.09
CA THR A 13 3.33 -1.80 39.59
C THR A 13 3.16 -1.66 38.08
N VAL A 14 3.23 -0.45 37.53
CA VAL A 14 3.19 -0.24 36.07
C VAL A 14 4.40 -0.90 35.40
N ILE A 15 5.61 -0.77 35.94
CA ILE A 15 6.80 -1.36 35.31
C ILE A 15 6.76 -2.88 35.33
N LEU A 16 6.33 -3.48 36.44
CA LEU A 16 6.35 -4.93 36.63
C LEU A 16 5.15 -5.63 36.01
N LYS A 17 3.98 -4.97 35.94
CA LYS A 17 2.74 -5.58 35.44
C LYS A 17 2.37 -5.16 34.02
N ASN A 18 3.03 -4.14 33.47
CA ASN A 18 2.80 -3.70 32.11
C ASN A 18 3.93 -4.25 31.23
N THR A 19 3.58 -5.04 30.23
CA THR A 19 4.49 -5.37 29.13
C THR A 19 4.60 -4.13 28.26
N PHE A 20 5.50 -3.20 28.60
CA PHE A 20 5.81 -2.04 27.75
C PHE A 20 6.12 -2.47 26.32
N TYR A 21 6.75 -3.64 26.19
CA TYR A 21 6.92 -4.37 24.95
C TYR A 21 6.46 -5.80 25.17
N PHE A 22 5.47 -6.24 24.40
CA PHE A 22 5.16 -7.65 24.28
C PHE A 22 6.32 -8.35 23.59
N GLN A 23 6.76 -9.49 24.11
CA GLN A 23 7.83 -10.30 23.52
C GLN A 23 7.35 -11.73 23.34
N ASN A 24 7.52 -12.26 22.14
CA ASN A 24 7.35 -13.67 21.83
C ASN A 24 8.64 -14.17 21.21
N LEU A 25 9.49 -14.83 22.00
CA LEU A 25 10.85 -15.20 21.59
C LEU A 25 10.88 -16.06 20.32
N GLU A 26 9.96 -17.03 20.19
CA GLU A 26 9.88 -17.88 19.00
C GLU A 26 9.57 -17.05 17.73
N PHE A 27 8.69 -16.07 17.86
CA PHE A 27 8.39 -15.13 16.78
C PHE A 27 9.59 -14.24 16.44
N GLU A 28 10.28 -13.68 17.45
CA GLU A 28 11.45 -12.82 17.24
C GLU A 28 12.59 -13.58 16.55
N GLU A 29 12.89 -14.81 17.00
CA GLU A 29 13.93 -15.67 16.41
C GLU A 29 13.61 -16.04 14.96
N TYR A 30 12.35 -16.40 14.68
CA TYR A 30 11.89 -16.68 13.32
C TYR A 30 12.06 -15.46 12.41
N TYR A 31 11.65 -14.27 12.88
CA TYR A 31 11.73 -13.05 12.09
C TYR A 31 13.18 -12.59 11.88
N GLU A 32 14.08 -12.78 12.85
CA GLU A 32 15.50 -12.47 12.63
C GLU A 32 16.18 -13.42 11.65
N GLY A 33 15.76 -14.69 11.64
CA GLY A 33 16.14 -15.62 10.58
C GLY A 33 15.73 -15.10 9.19
N HIS A 34 14.51 -14.59 9.06
CA HIS A 34 14.02 -14.01 7.81
C HIS A 34 14.79 -12.75 7.38
N ILE A 35 15.09 -11.84 8.33
CA ILE A 35 15.89 -10.63 8.07
C ILE A 35 17.29 -11.02 7.57
N THR A 36 17.92 -11.99 8.25
CA THR A 36 19.24 -12.51 7.88
C THR A 36 19.24 -13.11 6.47
N ALA A 37 18.20 -13.89 6.14
CA ALA A 37 18.05 -14.48 4.81
C ALA A 37 17.94 -13.41 3.70
N ILE A 38 17.13 -12.36 3.92
CA ILE A 38 17.03 -11.23 2.97
C ILE A 38 18.38 -10.52 2.82
N ALA A 39 19.10 -10.27 3.91
CA ALA A 39 20.40 -9.62 3.87
C ALA A 39 21.41 -10.42 3.02
N GLN A 40 21.49 -11.73 3.24
CA GLN A 40 22.33 -12.63 2.45
C GLN A 40 21.94 -12.62 0.96
N ASN A 41 20.64 -12.60 0.68
CA ASN A 41 20.12 -12.53 -0.69
C ASN A 41 20.55 -11.24 -1.41
N ILE A 42 20.48 -10.10 -0.70
CA ILE A 42 20.95 -8.81 -1.19
C ILE A 42 22.46 -8.82 -1.46
N PHE A 43 23.28 -9.40 -0.57
CA PHE A 43 24.72 -9.55 -0.80
C PHE A 43 25.02 -10.41 -2.04
N LEU A 44 24.27 -11.51 -2.22
CA LEU A 44 24.40 -12.34 -3.41
C LEU A 44 24.05 -11.57 -4.68
N LEU A 45 22.96 -10.79 -4.66
CA LEU A 45 22.58 -9.95 -5.80
C LEU A 45 23.65 -8.90 -6.11
N LYS A 46 24.20 -8.23 -5.08
CA LYS A 46 25.29 -7.28 -5.23
C LYS A 46 26.50 -7.93 -5.93
N ASN A 47 26.94 -9.10 -5.45
CA ASN A 47 28.07 -9.80 -6.04
C ASN A 47 27.80 -10.17 -7.52
N ARG A 48 26.60 -10.68 -7.83
CA ARG A 48 26.20 -10.98 -9.21
C ARG A 48 26.24 -9.74 -10.12
N ILE A 49 25.82 -8.58 -9.60
CA ILE A 49 25.85 -7.31 -10.32
C ILE A 49 27.30 -6.82 -10.52
N GLU A 50 28.16 -6.96 -9.51
CA GLU A 50 29.59 -6.60 -9.61
C GLU A 50 30.32 -7.48 -10.65
N GLU A 51 29.98 -8.76 -10.73
CA GLU A 51 30.60 -9.70 -11.67
C GLU A 51 30.06 -9.57 -13.10
N LYS A 52 28.73 -9.49 -13.27
CA LYS A 52 28.06 -9.57 -14.60
C LYS A 52 27.60 -8.21 -15.15
N GLY A 53 27.68 -7.17 -14.31
CA GLY A 53 27.17 -5.82 -14.56
C GLY A 53 25.68 -5.66 -14.19
N LEU A 54 25.26 -4.41 -14.00
CA LEU A 54 23.86 -4.06 -13.73
C LEU A 54 23.03 -4.17 -15.02
N LYS A 55 22.40 -5.34 -15.22
CA LYS A 55 21.57 -5.65 -16.39
C LYS A 55 20.25 -6.30 -15.97
N GLU A 56 19.20 -6.11 -16.76
CA GLU A 56 17.88 -6.72 -16.54
C GLU A 56 17.99 -8.26 -16.42
N SER A 57 18.85 -8.90 -17.23
CA SER A 57 19.07 -10.34 -17.20
C SER A 57 19.63 -10.86 -15.87
N VAL A 58 20.48 -10.09 -15.20
CA VAL A 58 21.09 -10.48 -13.92
C VAL A 58 20.05 -10.49 -12.82
N LEU A 59 19.20 -9.47 -12.78
CA LEU A 59 18.08 -9.42 -11.83
C LEU A 59 17.04 -10.50 -12.15
N LEU A 60 16.79 -10.77 -13.43
CA LEU A 60 15.87 -11.82 -13.87
C LEU A 60 16.32 -13.20 -13.41
N GLU A 61 17.58 -13.55 -13.66
CA GLU A 61 18.19 -14.78 -13.13
C GLU A 61 18.05 -14.84 -11.61
N HIS A 62 18.37 -13.74 -10.92
CA HIS A 62 18.31 -13.71 -9.46
C HIS A 62 16.89 -13.93 -8.90
N VAL A 63 15.88 -13.20 -9.38
CA VAL A 63 14.49 -13.35 -8.86
C VAL A 63 13.86 -14.69 -9.25
N THR A 64 14.28 -15.28 -10.37
CA THR A 64 13.76 -16.58 -10.83
C THR A 64 14.45 -17.77 -10.16
N GLU A 65 15.75 -17.68 -9.87
CA GLU A 65 16.53 -18.78 -9.27
C GLU A 65 16.50 -18.77 -7.74
N ILE A 66 16.63 -17.60 -7.11
CA ILE A 66 16.82 -17.51 -5.66
C ILE A 66 15.48 -17.36 -4.95
N GLU A 67 15.27 -18.13 -3.89
CA GLU A 67 14.10 -17.99 -3.02
C GLU A 67 14.04 -16.56 -2.45
N ASP A 68 12.84 -15.97 -2.40
CA ASP A 68 12.66 -14.58 -1.98
C ASP A 68 13.51 -13.54 -2.72
N GLY A 69 14.01 -13.85 -3.93
CA GLY A 69 14.79 -12.90 -4.74
C GLY A 69 14.00 -11.62 -5.07
N LEU A 70 12.67 -11.70 -5.16
CA LEU A 70 11.82 -10.51 -5.28
C LEU A 70 11.89 -9.62 -4.03
N ASP A 71 11.92 -10.20 -2.83
CA ASP A 71 12.01 -9.42 -1.58
C ASP A 71 13.34 -8.65 -1.50
N ALA A 72 14.43 -9.22 -2.02
CA ALA A 72 15.70 -8.50 -2.16
C ALA A 72 15.54 -7.25 -3.05
N VAL A 73 14.90 -7.40 -4.22
CA VAL A 73 14.61 -6.28 -5.14
C VAL A 73 13.73 -5.21 -4.49
N LEU A 74 12.67 -5.62 -3.79
CA LEU A 74 11.77 -4.70 -3.08
C LEU A 74 12.49 -3.95 -1.95
N THR A 75 13.35 -4.64 -1.20
CA THR A 75 14.11 -4.07 -0.08
C THR A 75 15.11 -3.01 -0.56
N ILE A 76 15.88 -3.32 -1.60
CA ILE A 76 16.88 -2.40 -2.18
C ILE A 76 16.22 -1.12 -2.70
N THR A 77 15.06 -1.26 -3.36
CA THR A 77 14.32 -0.14 -3.97
C THR A 77 13.52 0.67 -2.96
N GLY A 78 13.26 0.13 -1.75
CA GLY A 78 12.38 0.77 -0.79
C GLY A 78 10.89 0.51 -1.04
N PHE A 79 10.57 -0.35 -2.00
CA PHE A 79 9.20 -0.63 -2.44
C PHE A 79 8.55 -1.62 -1.47
N SER A 80 7.34 -1.34 -0.98
CA SER A 80 6.67 -2.28 -0.07
C SER A 80 5.82 -3.30 -0.82
N LYS A 81 5.47 -4.38 -0.13
CA LYS A 81 4.63 -5.48 -0.63
C LYS A 81 3.28 -4.94 -1.12
N GLU A 82 2.66 -4.05 -0.34
CA GLU A 82 1.38 -3.42 -0.67
C GLU A 82 1.50 -2.50 -1.89
N SER A 83 2.58 -1.70 -1.98
CA SER A 83 2.83 -0.84 -3.14
C SER A 83 2.96 -1.69 -4.42
N LEU A 84 3.64 -2.84 -4.36
CA LEU A 84 3.75 -3.76 -5.50
C LEU A 84 2.39 -4.31 -5.90
N GLN A 85 1.62 -4.81 -4.95
CA GLN A 85 0.29 -5.38 -5.22
C GLN A 85 -0.64 -4.34 -5.86
N ARG A 86 -0.64 -3.10 -5.37
CA ARG A 86 -1.42 -1.99 -5.93
C ARG A 86 -0.99 -1.64 -7.35
N LEU A 87 0.32 -1.57 -7.61
CA LEU A 87 0.85 -1.30 -8.95
C LEU A 87 0.49 -2.42 -9.93
N VAL A 88 0.63 -3.68 -9.50
CA VAL A 88 0.22 -4.86 -10.29
C VAL A 88 -1.28 -4.81 -10.58
N THR A 89 -2.10 -4.51 -9.59
CA THR A 89 -3.56 -4.34 -9.75
C THR A 89 -3.86 -3.24 -10.76
N PHE A 90 -3.22 -2.07 -10.66
CA PHE A 90 -3.38 -1.01 -11.66
C PHE A 90 -3.02 -1.48 -13.07
N ILE A 91 -1.88 -2.15 -13.24
CA ILE A 91 -1.43 -2.66 -14.55
C ILE A 91 -2.46 -3.62 -15.15
N ARG A 92 -3.07 -4.51 -14.34
CA ARG A 92 -4.11 -5.43 -14.79
C ARG A 92 -5.30 -4.70 -15.42
N PHE A 93 -5.69 -3.54 -14.89
CA PHE A 93 -6.80 -2.75 -15.41
C PHE A 93 -6.42 -1.71 -16.47
N SER A 94 -5.16 -1.30 -16.51
CA SER A 94 -4.71 -0.27 -17.44
C SER A 94 -4.70 -0.78 -18.88
N ASN A 95 -5.34 -0.03 -19.79
CA ASN A 95 -5.28 -0.28 -21.23
C ASN A 95 -4.18 0.56 -21.92
N ASP A 96 -3.28 1.16 -21.14
CA ASP A 96 -2.17 1.93 -21.69
C ASP A 96 -1.21 1.02 -22.49
N VAL A 97 -0.99 1.38 -23.75
CA VAL A 97 -0.23 0.56 -24.70
C VAL A 97 1.25 0.49 -24.31
N ALA A 98 1.83 1.61 -23.85
CA ALA A 98 3.24 1.67 -23.48
C ALA A 98 3.52 0.82 -22.22
N LEU A 99 2.67 0.95 -21.20
CA LEU A 99 2.72 0.14 -19.99
C LEU A 99 2.51 -1.34 -20.29
N SER A 100 1.49 -1.67 -21.09
CA SER A 100 1.17 -3.06 -21.44
C SER A 100 2.34 -3.73 -22.16
N LYS A 101 2.99 -3.02 -23.08
CA LYS A 101 4.19 -3.49 -23.78
C LYS A 101 5.40 -3.61 -22.84
N LEU A 102 5.60 -2.67 -21.93
CA LEU A 102 6.73 -2.71 -20.98
C LEU A 102 6.67 -3.97 -20.10
N VAL A 103 5.47 -4.32 -19.65
CA VAL A 103 5.24 -5.40 -18.68
C VAL A 103 4.86 -6.73 -19.31
N ASN A 104 4.91 -6.85 -20.64
CA ASN A 104 4.46 -8.03 -21.40
C ASN A 104 3.06 -8.48 -20.97
N LYS A 105 2.11 -7.54 -20.87
CA LYS A 105 0.79 -7.76 -20.26
C LYS A 105 0.01 -8.90 -20.92
N GLU A 106 0.21 -9.12 -22.22
CA GLU A 106 -0.38 -10.23 -22.98
C GLU A 106 0.03 -11.62 -22.48
N ALA A 107 1.16 -11.72 -21.78
CA ALA A 107 1.62 -12.96 -21.17
C ALA A 107 1.12 -13.16 -19.73
N TRP A 108 0.34 -12.22 -19.18
CA TRP A 108 -0.20 -12.33 -17.83
C TRP A 108 -1.40 -13.30 -17.84
N PRO A 109 -1.66 -14.01 -16.73
CA PRO A 109 -2.86 -14.83 -16.59
C PRO A 109 -4.14 -14.03 -16.91
N SER A 110 -4.91 -14.52 -17.87
CA SER A 110 -6.25 -14.01 -18.16
C SER A 110 -7.24 -14.61 -17.17
N GLU A 111 -7.56 -13.87 -16.13
CA GLU A 111 -8.50 -14.27 -15.09
C GLU A 111 -9.48 -13.15 -14.75
N GLU A 112 -10.71 -13.54 -14.41
CA GLU A 112 -11.69 -12.62 -13.88
C GLU A 112 -11.18 -11.99 -12.58
N PHE A 113 -11.42 -10.69 -12.44
CA PHE A 113 -11.03 -9.98 -11.23
C PHE A 113 -11.96 -10.33 -10.07
N LYS A 114 -11.49 -11.21 -9.18
CA LYS A 114 -12.15 -11.49 -7.89
C LYS A 114 -11.53 -10.69 -6.75
N SER A 115 -10.21 -10.53 -6.77
CA SER A 115 -9.45 -9.80 -5.76
C SER A 115 -8.11 -9.31 -6.31
N GLU A 116 -7.44 -8.46 -5.53
CA GLU A 116 -6.02 -8.17 -5.71
C GLU A 116 -5.19 -9.46 -5.64
N TRP A 117 -4.05 -9.48 -6.35
CA TRP A 117 -3.11 -10.59 -6.22
C TRP A 117 -2.36 -10.48 -4.90
N THR A 118 -2.26 -11.60 -4.20
CA THR A 118 -1.37 -11.73 -3.04
C THR A 118 0.09 -11.67 -3.51
N LEU A 119 0.99 -11.30 -2.59
CA LEU A 119 2.42 -11.34 -2.89
C LEU A 119 2.88 -12.75 -3.29
N ASP A 120 2.36 -13.79 -2.63
CA ASP A 120 2.71 -15.18 -2.92
C ASP A 120 2.34 -15.57 -4.36
N LYS A 121 1.18 -15.09 -4.85
CA LYS A 121 0.79 -15.29 -6.24
C LYS A 121 1.76 -14.59 -7.20
N ILE A 122 2.16 -13.34 -6.90
CA ILE A 122 3.12 -12.61 -7.72
C ILE A 122 4.48 -13.34 -7.73
N LYS A 123 4.97 -13.79 -6.57
CA LYS A 123 6.20 -14.59 -6.44
C LYS A 123 6.11 -15.88 -7.26
N SER A 124 5.00 -16.61 -7.17
CA SER A 124 4.77 -17.83 -7.95
C SER A 124 4.80 -17.56 -9.46
N LEU A 125 4.17 -16.48 -9.93
CA LEU A 125 4.20 -16.09 -11.34
C LEU A 125 5.60 -15.68 -11.81
N ILE A 126 6.39 -15.00 -10.97
CA ILE A 126 7.79 -14.69 -11.26
C ILE A 126 8.59 -15.97 -11.51
N LYS A 127 8.36 -17.03 -10.73
CA LYS A 127 9.04 -18.32 -10.87
C LYS A 127 8.58 -19.13 -12.09
N THR A 128 7.29 -19.06 -12.43
CA THR A 128 6.67 -19.96 -13.41
C THR A 128 6.47 -19.34 -14.80
N ASN A 129 6.46 -18.01 -14.89
CA ASN A 129 6.21 -17.28 -16.14
C ASN A 129 7.33 -16.26 -16.37
N ARG A 130 8.27 -16.63 -17.25
CA ARG A 130 9.43 -15.80 -17.57
C ARG A 130 9.03 -14.42 -18.12
N LYS A 131 8.06 -14.35 -19.03
CA LYS A 131 7.61 -13.07 -19.63
C LYS A 131 6.99 -12.15 -18.60
N PHE A 132 6.23 -12.70 -17.65
CA PHE A 132 5.72 -11.96 -16.50
C PHE A 132 6.86 -11.43 -15.63
N SER A 133 7.83 -12.27 -15.31
CA SER A 133 9.01 -11.89 -14.51
C SER A 133 9.82 -10.77 -15.16
N GLU A 134 10.10 -10.88 -16.46
CA GLU A 134 10.71 -9.82 -17.27
C GLU A 134 9.88 -8.53 -17.19
N GLY A 135 8.56 -8.62 -17.34
CA GLY A 135 7.67 -7.48 -17.27
C GLY A 135 7.68 -6.77 -15.91
N ILE A 136 7.70 -7.52 -14.81
CA ILE A 136 7.81 -6.96 -13.46
C ILE A 136 9.15 -6.28 -13.25
N LEU A 137 10.27 -6.89 -13.68
CA LEU A 137 11.59 -6.27 -13.52
C LEU A 137 11.76 -5.03 -14.40
N ASN A 138 11.17 -5.01 -15.59
CA ASN A 138 11.15 -3.84 -16.46
C ASN A 138 10.52 -2.62 -15.77
N LEU A 139 9.58 -2.80 -14.84
CA LEU A 139 9.04 -1.69 -14.04
C LEU A 139 10.11 -1.03 -13.18
N PHE A 140 11.01 -1.81 -12.58
CA PHE A 140 12.07 -1.28 -11.72
C PHE A 140 13.21 -0.64 -12.52
N PHE A 141 13.45 -1.10 -13.76
CA PHE A 141 14.47 -0.50 -14.65
C PHE A 141 13.96 0.71 -15.41
N ARG A 142 12.73 0.62 -15.95
CA ARG A 142 12.20 1.52 -16.97
C ARG A 142 10.82 2.07 -16.64
N GLY A 143 10.20 1.68 -15.53
CA GLY A 143 8.87 2.16 -15.15
C GLY A 143 8.79 3.68 -14.98
N SER A 144 9.88 4.33 -14.56
CA SER A 144 9.95 5.80 -14.47
C SER A 144 9.91 6.51 -15.83
N THR A 145 10.13 5.79 -16.93
CA THR A 145 10.02 6.33 -18.30
C THR A 145 8.58 6.32 -18.83
N VAL A 146 7.66 5.61 -18.17
CA VAL A 146 6.27 5.48 -18.62
C VAL A 146 5.41 6.60 -18.00
N PRO A 147 4.82 7.50 -18.81
CA PRO A 147 4.06 8.65 -18.29
C PRO A 147 2.89 8.27 -17.37
N VAL A 148 2.15 7.21 -17.70
CA VAL A 148 0.97 6.80 -16.91
C VAL A 148 1.36 6.37 -15.49
N ILE A 149 2.54 5.79 -15.30
CA ILE A 149 3.03 5.40 -13.96
C ILE A 149 3.26 6.65 -13.10
N LYS A 150 3.83 7.71 -13.67
CA LYS A 150 4.07 8.98 -12.97
C LYS A 150 2.77 9.69 -12.58
N GLN A 151 1.70 9.51 -13.35
CA GLN A 151 0.39 10.09 -13.05
C GLN A 151 -0.33 9.38 -11.91
N VAL A 152 -0.15 8.05 -11.80
CA VAL A 152 -0.89 7.22 -10.84
C VAL A 152 -0.13 7.05 -9.53
N LEU A 153 1.20 6.93 -9.57
CA LEU A 153 1.99 6.75 -8.35
C LEU A 153 2.26 8.10 -7.66
N PRO A 154 2.05 8.19 -6.33
CA PRO A 154 2.56 9.31 -5.55
C PRO A 154 4.06 9.46 -5.78
N LEU A 155 4.55 10.71 -5.80
CA LEU A 155 5.97 10.99 -6.07
C LEU A 155 6.91 10.21 -5.15
N PHE A 156 6.52 10.00 -3.89
CA PHE A 156 7.28 9.23 -2.91
C PHE A 156 7.50 7.77 -3.34
N GLU A 157 6.49 7.12 -3.91
CA GLU A 157 6.57 5.74 -4.44
C GLU A 157 7.23 5.72 -5.82
N PHE A 158 6.91 6.70 -6.68
CA PHE A 158 7.47 6.81 -8.02
C PHE A 158 9.01 6.90 -7.99
N LYS A 159 9.58 7.65 -7.05
CA LYS A 159 11.04 7.81 -6.89
C LYS A 159 11.78 6.52 -6.51
N LYS A 160 11.07 5.46 -6.16
CA LYS A 160 11.65 4.14 -5.88
C LYS A 160 11.89 3.32 -7.15
N LEU A 161 11.25 3.68 -8.27
CA LEU A 161 11.44 3.06 -9.58
C LEU A 161 12.65 3.69 -10.30
N ASP A 162 13.81 3.63 -9.65
CA ASP A 162 15.07 4.14 -10.17
C ASP A 162 16.10 3.01 -10.23
N ILE A 163 16.66 2.77 -11.41
CA ILE A 163 17.68 1.76 -11.64
C ILE A 163 18.92 1.97 -10.76
N ASN A 164 19.22 3.22 -10.39
CA ASN A 164 20.36 3.54 -9.51
C ASN A 164 20.19 2.95 -8.10
N LYS A 165 19.01 2.45 -7.73
CA LYS A 165 18.82 1.66 -6.51
C LYS A 165 19.67 0.40 -6.47
N PHE A 166 19.92 -0.21 -7.62
CA PHE A 166 20.70 -1.43 -7.73
C PHE A 166 22.21 -1.19 -7.90
N SER A 167 22.69 0.05 -7.90
CA SER A 167 24.12 0.35 -7.97
C SER A 167 24.85 0.11 -6.63
N PHE A 168 24.10 -0.03 -5.53
CA PHE A 168 24.63 -0.11 -4.16
C PHE A 168 25.53 1.06 -3.77
N SER A 169 25.40 2.21 -4.43
CA SER A 169 26.11 3.41 -4.01
C SER A 169 25.64 3.86 -2.62
N ILE A 170 26.54 4.47 -1.86
CA ILE A 170 26.24 4.96 -0.51
C ILE A 170 25.05 5.93 -0.55
N GLU A 171 25.01 6.82 -1.54
CA GLU A 171 23.94 7.79 -1.74
C GLU A 171 22.58 7.10 -1.96
N SER A 172 22.58 6.04 -2.77
CA SER A 172 21.39 5.28 -3.11
C SER A 172 20.80 4.55 -1.89
N LEU A 173 21.68 3.94 -1.09
CA LEU A 173 21.33 3.26 0.16
C LEU A 173 20.83 4.25 1.21
N ILE A 174 21.52 5.39 1.38
CA ILE A 174 21.09 6.47 2.30
C ILE A 174 19.70 6.99 1.91
N ASP A 175 19.43 7.25 0.63
CA ASP A 175 18.11 7.70 0.18
C ASP A 175 17.03 6.65 0.50
N THR A 176 17.30 5.36 0.30
CA THR A 176 16.36 4.29 0.66
C THR A 176 16.09 4.25 2.16
N ILE A 177 17.13 4.34 3.01
CA ILE A 177 16.98 4.37 4.48
C ILE A 177 16.18 5.57 4.94
N ILE A 178 16.46 6.77 4.40
CA ILE A 178 15.72 7.99 4.73
C ILE A 178 14.23 7.83 4.37
N ARG A 179 13.92 7.28 3.20
CA ARG A 179 12.54 7.00 2.78
C ARG A 179 11.86 6.02 3.74
N TYR A 180 12.50 4.92 4.12
CA TYR A 180 11.93 3.99 5.08
C TYR A 180 11.63 4.65 6.43
N LYS A 181 12.60 5.37 6.99
CA LYS A 181 12.44 6.10 8.26
C LYS A 181 11.30 7.13 8.21
N THR A 182 11.16 7.83 7.08
CA THR A 182 10.18 8.92 6.94
C THR A 182 8.80 8.46 6.47
N LYS A 183 8.64 7.21 6.00
CA LYS A 183 7.38 6.68 5.44
C LYS A 183 6.19 6.87 6.38
N GLY A 184 6.35 6.57 7.68
CA GLY A 184 5.30 6.72 8.68
C GLY A 184 4.87 8.19 8.84
N SER A 185 5.83 9.08 9.04
CA SER A 185 5.59 10.51 9.15
C SER A 185 5.02 11.12 7.87
N TYR A 186 5.45 10.65 6.70
CA TYR A 186 4.91 11.07 5.40
C TYR A 186 3.42 10.70 5.27
N LYS A 187 3.04 9.48 5.64
CA LYS A 187 1.62 9.05 5.63
C LYS A 187 0.77 9.82 6.65
N ALA A 188 1.34 10.19 7.80
CA ALA A 188 0.64 10.92 8.84
C ALA A 188 0.58 12.44 8.62
N ALA A 189 1.38 12.98 7.69
CA ALA A 189 1.41 14.41 7.41
C ALA A 189 0.07 14.90 6.86
N LYS A 190 -0.43 16.03 7.40
CA LYS A 190 -1.75 16.59 7.05
C LYS A 190 -1.97 16.78 5.54
N GLY A 191 -0.92 17.08 4.78
CA GLY A 191 -1.00 17.25 3.32
C GLY A 191 -1.30 15.95 2.55
N GLY A 192 -1.08 14.78 3.16
CA GLY A 192 -1.45 13.48 2.60
C GLY A 192 -2.81 12.97 3.08
N ASN A 193 -3.52 13.71 3.94
CA ASN A 193 -4.84 13.30 4.41
C ASN A 193 -5.89 13.57 3.31
N PRO A 194 -6.60 12.53 2.82
CA PRO A 194 -7.70 12.69 1.88
C PRO A 194 -8.75 13.70 2.34
N GLU A 195 -8.96 13.86 3.66
CA GLU A 195 -9.87 14.85 4.21
C GLU A 195 -9.52 16.28 3.77
N VAL A 196 -8.24 16.66 3.79
CA VAL A 196 -7.82 18.02 3.41
C VAL A 196 -8.11 18.27 1.92
N THR A 197 -7.91 17.25 1.09
CA THR A 197 -8.21 17.34 -0.36
C THR A 197 -9.72 17.42 -0.60
N ILE A 198 -10.52 16.60 0.08
CA ILE A 198 -11.98 16.61 -0.02
C ILE A 198 -12.55 17.95 0.47
N GLU A 199 -12.04 18.47 1.59
CA GLU A 199 -12.42 19.79 2.11
C GLU A 199 -12.13 20.91 1.10
N GLN A 200 -10.97 20.87 0.44
CA GLN A 200 -10.63 21.82 -0.63
C GLN A 200 -11.58 21.72 -1.83
N ILE A 201 -11.92 20.49 -2.27
CA ILE A 201 -12.87 20.26 -3.38
C ILE A 201 -14.26 20.79 -3.00
N LEU A 202 -14.77 20.45 -1.82
CA LEU A 202 -16.07 20.93 -1.33
C LEU A 202 -16.09 22.47 -1.24
N SER A 203 -15.02 23.07 -0.73
CA SER A 203 -14.88 24.53 -0.63
C SER A 203 -14.83 25.19 -2.00
N PHE A 204 -14.08 24.62 -2.96
CA PHE A 204 -13.98 25.12 -4.34
C PHE A 204 -15.35 25.11 -5.04
N HIS A 205 -16.13 24.04 -4.85
CA HIS A 205 -17.49 23.92 -5.37
C HIS A 205 -18.56 24.63 -4.51
N LYS A 206 -18.16 25.36 -3.46
CA LYS A 206 -19.06 26.08 -2.53
C LYS A 206 -20.11 25.18 -1.88
N LEU A 207 -19.76 23.93 -1.62
CA LEU A 207 -20.59 22.96 -0.91
C LEU A 207 -20.31 23.07 0.59
N THR A 208 -21.35 23.24 1.40
CA THR A 208 -21.22 23.20 2.86
C THR A 208 -21.06 21.76 3.33
N PHE A 209 -20.43 21.56 4.48
CA PHE A 209 -20.34 20.26 5.11
C PHE A 209 -20.22 20.40 6.63
N GLU A 210 -20.59 19.33 7.34
CA GLU A 210 -20.40 19.20 8.79
C GLU A 210 -19.60 17.93 9.13
N ARG A 211 -19.00 17.89 10.32
CA ARG A 211 -18.24 16.73 10.83
C ARG A 211 -18.85 16.17 12.12
N GLY A 212 -18.52 14.94 12.47
CA GLY A 212 -18.79 14.34 13.77
C GLY A 212 -19.91 13.31 13.76
N LYS A 213 -20.47 13.03 14.95
CA LYS A 213 -21.47 11.95 15.10
C LYS A 213 -22.73 12.23 14.28
N PHE A 214 -23.09 11.26 13.44
CA PHE A 214 -24.31 11.22 12.66
C PHE A 214 -25.02 9.89 12.90
N ARG A 215 -26.34 9.92 12.98
CA ARG A 215 -27.16 8.72 13.13
C ARG A 215 -27.83 8.44 11.80
N ILE A 216 -27.58 7.26 11.25
CA ILE A 216 -28.21 6.81 10.00
C ILE A 216 -29.48 6.06 10.38
N PRO A 217 -30.68 6.58 10.09
CA PRO A 217 -31.94 5.95 10.49
C PRO A 217 -32.10 4.53 9.91
N GLU A 218 -31.69 4.33 8.65
CA GLU A 218 -31.80 3.03 7.96
C GLU A 218 -30.80 1.97 8.48
N ALA A 219 -29.70 2.38 9.13
CA ALA A 219 -28.65 1.48 9.63
C ALA A 219 -28.74 1.21 11.14
N GLY A 220 -29.98 1.12 11.66
CA GLY A 220 -30.23 0.80 13.07
C GLY A 220 -29.95 1.94 14.05
N ASN A 221 -29.86 3.20 13.57
CA ASN A 221 -29.72 4.40 14.41
C ASN A 221 -28.46 4.44 15.29
N ILE A 222 -27.43 3.66 14.95
CA ILE A 222 -26.16 3.64 15.67
C ILE A 222 -25.35 4.89 15.29
N PRO A 223 -24.94 5.74 16.26
CA PRO A 223 -24.15 6.92 15.95
C PRO A 223 -22.77 6.53 15.41
N ARG A 224 -22.46 6.98 14.19
CA ARG A 224 -21.13 6.85 13.57
C ARG A 224 -20.49 8.22 13.48
N THR A 225 -19.18 8.30 13.73
CA THR A 225 -18.43 9.53 13.49
C THR A 225 -18.16 9.63 11.99
N MET A 226 -18.65 10.69 11.36
CA MET A 226 -18.45 10.96 9.93
C MET A 226 -17.46 12.10 9.76
N ASP A 227 -16.57 11.96 8.78
CA ASP A 227 -15.55 12.97 8.46
C ASP A 227 -16.11 14.07 7.57
N PHE A 228 -17.11 13.75 6.74
CA PHE A 228 -17.88 14.73 5.96
C PHE A 228 -19.35 14.35 5.88
N ILE A 229 -20.22 15.31 6.21
CA ILE A 229 -21.67 15.21 6.09
C ILE A 229 -22.13 16.37 5.21
N VAL A 230 -22.45 16.07 3.95
CA VAL A 230 -22.78 17.07 2.93
C VAL A 230 -24.29 17.07 2.68
N PRO A 231 -24.99 18.22 2.70
CA PRO A 231 -24.48 19.55 3.08
C PRO A 231 -24.36 19.77 4.60
N ASN A 232 -25.12 19.04 5.41
CA ASN A 232 -25.18 19.17 6.88
C ASN A 232 -25.88 17.95 7.52
N LYS A 233 -25.89 17.87 8.86
CA LYS A 233 -26.55 16.78 9.61
C LYS A 233 -28.07 16.77 9.55
N ILE A 234 -28.70 17.87 9.15
CA ILE A 234 -30.16 18.03 9.19
C ILE A 234 -30.79 17.43 7.92
N SER A 235 -30.18 17.69 6.76
CA SER A 235 -30.63 17.18 5.47
C SER A 235 -29.43 16.63 4.67
N PRO A 236 -28.77 15.57 5.16
CA PRO A 236 -27.62 14.99 4.48
C PRO A 236 -28.05 14.38 3.15
N ARG A 237 -27.29 14.69 2.10
CA ARG A 237 -27.43 14.05 0.79
C ARG A 237 -26.36 12.98 0.58
N LEU A 238 -25.17 13.20 1.14
CA LEU A 238 -24.01 12.34 1.02
C LEU A 238 -23.24 12.31 2.36
N PRO A 239 -23.38 11.23 3.15
CA PRO A 239 -22.56 11.02 4.34
C PRO A 239 -21.35 10.13 4.02
N TYR A 240 -20.11 10.62 4.23
CA TYR A 240 -18.87 9.86 4.02
C TYR A 240 -18.10 9.68 5.35
N ALA A 241 -17.68 8.45 5.63
CA ALA A 241 -16.74 8.11 6.70
C ALA A 241 -15.44 7.61 6.03
N LEU A 242 -14.37 8.36 6.23
CA LEU A 242 -13.02 8.00 5.84
C LEU A 242 -12.41 7.26 7.03
N HIS A 243 -12.70 5.98 7.17
CA HIS A 243 -11.79 5.15 7.95
C HIS A 243 -10.45 5.13 7.24
N VAL A 244 -9.36 5.30 7.99
CA VAL A 244 -7.98 5.24 7.52
C VAL A 244 -7.69 3.82 7.02
N MET A 245 -8.23 3.50 5.86
CA MET A 245 -7.84 2.42 4.96
C MET A 245 -7.51 3.14 3.67
N GLU A 246 -6.25 3.54 3.58
CA GLU A 246 -5.44 3.55 2.36
C GLU A 246 -6.26 3.54 1.06
N ILE A 247 -6.88 4.69 0.74
CA ILE A 247 -7.84 4.83 -0.35
C ILE A 247 -7.16 4.52 -1.69
N SER A 248 -7.38 3.32 -2.20
CA SER A 248 -7.12 2.95 -3.59
C SER A 248 -8.25 3.52 -4.47
N CYS A 249 -8.37 4.84 -4.57
CA CYS A 249 -9.29 5.46 -5.53
C CYS A 249 -8.60 5.54 -6.90
N PHE A 250 -8.95 4.61 -7.79
CA PHE A 250 -8.78 4.83 -9.22
C PHE A 250 -9.73 5.95 -9.65
N VAL A 251 -9.18 7.15 -9.88
CA VAL A 251 -9.89 8.21 -10.59
C VAL A 251 -9.88 7.85 -12.07
N PHE A 252 -10.98 7.26 -12.56
CA PHE A 252 -11.26 7.23 -14.00
C PHE A 252 -11.53 8.67 -14.48
N PRO A 253 -11.11 9.05 -15.70
CA PRO A 253 -11.34 10.40 -16.20
C PRO A 253 -12.84 10.63 -16.41
N LEU A 254 -13.42 11.46 -15.54
CA LEU A 254 -14.76 12.05 -15.69
C LEU A 254 -14.74 13.01 -16.88
N GLN A 255 -15.00 12.48 -18.07
CA GLN A 255 -15.21 13.31 -19.26
C GLN A 255 -16.43 12.85 -20.06
N SER A 256 -17.53 12.52 -19.38
CA SER A 256 -18.86 12.40 -20.00
C SER A 256 -19.96 12.08 -18.96
N CYS A 257 -20.26 13.00 -18.04
CA CYS A 257 -21.47 12.90 -17.21
C CYS A 257 -21.94 14.31 -16.83
N VAL A 258 -22.51 15.04 -17.80
CA VAL A 258 -23.31 16.24 -17.55
C VAL A 258 -24.78 15.86 -17.77
N SER A 259 -25.50 15.63 -16.66
CA SER A 259 -26.97 15.69 -16.48
C SER A 259 -27.85 14.60 -17.13
N PRO A 260 -29.09 14.32 -16.63
CA PRO A 260 -29.65 14.42 -15.27
C PRO A 260 -30.24 13.07 -14.81
N PHE A 261 -29.84 12.54 -13.65
CA PHE A 261 -30.62 11.48 -12.98
C PHE A 261 -30.75 11.80 -11.49
N LEU A 262 -31.71 12.68 -11.22
CA LEU A 262 -32.40 12.80 -9.94
C LEU A 262 -33.62 11.87 -9.99
N SER A 263 -33.43 10.58 -9.71
CA SER A 263 -34.48 9.71 -9.16
C SER A 263 -33.88 8.34 -8.80
N SER A 264 -34.43 7.74 -7.75
CA SER A 264 -34.14 6.40 -7.20
C SER A 264 -32.74 6.22 -6.59
N TYR A 265 -32.67 6.43 -5.27
CA TYR A 265 -31.70 5.78 -4.40
C TYR A 265 -31.98 4.27 -4.41
N GLU A 266 -31.15 3.50 -5.10
CA GLU A 266 -30.88 2.10 -4.71
C GLU A 266 -29.53 2.08 -4.01
N VAL A 267 -29.56 1.73 -2.74
CA VAL A 267 -28.38 1.48 -1.92
C VAL A 267 -27.76 0.17 -2.39
N THR A 268 -26.91 0.21 -3.41
CA THR A 268 -25.97 -0.89 -3.64
C THR A 268 -24.80 -0.72 -2.68
N GLY A 269 -24.88 -1.44 -1.57
CA GLY A 269 -23.80 -1.57 -0.61
C GLY A 269 -22.53 -2.08 -1.28
N PHE A 270 -21.41 -1.45 -0.99
CA PHE A 270 -20.10 -2.04 -1.23
C PHE A 270 -19.96 -3.25 -0.32
N PHE A 271 -20.02 -4.45 -0.91
CA PHE A 271 -19.68 -5.70 -0.24
C PHE A 271 -18.19 -5.70 0.10
N PHE A 272 -17.87 -5.71 1.40
CA PHE A 272 -16.58 -6.14 1.92
C PHE A 272 -16.77 -7.50 2.59
N SER A 273 -16.03 -8.50 2.13
CA SER A 273 -15.99 -9.83 2.73
C SER A 273 -15.36 -9.74 4.13
N PRO A 274 -16.01 -10.26 5.20
CA PRO A 274 -15.35 -10.40 6.49
C PRO A 274 -14.36 -11.58 6.43
N ILE A 275 -13.11 -11.33 6.83
CA ILE A 275 -12.17 -12.39 7.21
C ILE A 275 -12.74 -13.04 8.47
N LEU A 276 -13.21 -14.27 8.34
CA LEU A 276 -13.56 -15.15 9.45
C LEU A 276 -12.30 -15.45 10.27
N VAL A 277 -12.19 -14.83 11.44
CA VAL A 277 -11.30 -15.31 12.51
C VAL A 277 -12.06 -16.42 13.22
N GLY A 278 -11.69 -17.67 12.93
CA GLY A 278 -12.20 -18.84 13.65
C GLY A 278 -11.66 -18.87 15.08
N PHE A 279 -12.55 -18.75 16.05
CA PHE A 279 -12.34 -19.32 17.38
C PHE A 279 -13.02 -20.69 17.39
N GLY A 280 -12.24 -21.74 17.65
CA GLY A 280 -12.73 -23.09 17.85
C GLY A 280 -12.16 -23.67 19.12
N GLY A 281 -13.05 -24.24 19.95
CA GLY A 281 -12.80 -25.36 20.86
C GLY A 281 -12.23 -25.00 22.22
#